data_AF-A0ABD6FDB2-F1
#
_entry.id   AF-A0ABD6FDB2-F1
#
_cell.length_a   1.000
_cell.length_b   1.000
_cell.length_c   1.000
_cell.angle_alpha   90.00
_cell.angle_beta   90.00
_cell.angle_gamma   90.00
#
_symmetry.space_group_name_H-M   'P 1'
#
loop_
_entity.id
_entity.type
_entity.pdbx_description
1 polymer ?
#
loop_
_entity_poly.entity_id
_entity_poly.type
_entity_poly.pdbx_seq_one_letter_code
_entity_poly.pdbx_strand_id
1 'polypeptide(L)'
;MPEPNERLRFARESMPSRRSPGTHASREEVAELVVAWIARHHGKDSAFDANHLGKLERGTVRRPSSLVRAALCAVYDATEADLGFAPTEAADRVSAALRGRTDVVALDAVASVLGSLRRLEDVAGAAEVVPSVRRQAALVDRLARNASGDARSCAVGLLSEIEQYLGWLAIPLGQWGESRRHLDRATVLAIEADDSHRLVTALSFAADRSLRRHDVRTADALNEAAARNPRSHPALRTYLAYQRADVLARGGDRTEAARQLGRADQLVDRLPGEVPESGYWYTPSFFTGERAFVLHALDDRQGARRAAADALAAMPATWRGEEWEQRRRELAELAA
;
A
#
# COMPACT_ATOMS: atom_id res chain seq x y z
N MET A 1 23.66 4.20 10.01
CA MET A 1 23.83 5.56 9.45
C MET A 1 23.87 5.45 7.94
N PRO A 2 23.09 6.24 7.18
CA PRO A 2 23.19 6.23 5.72
C PRO A 2 24.58 6.73 5.27
N GLU A 3 25.12 6.13 4.20
CA GLU A 3 26.40 6.54 3.60
C GLU A 3 26.25 7.93 2.95
N PRO A 4 27.08 8.93 3.31
CA PRO A 4 27.02 10.25 2.72
C PRO A 4 27.34 10.25 1.22
N ASN A 5 26.69 11.15 0.46
CA ASN A 5 27.04 11.37 -0.95
C ASN A 5 28.19 12.40 -1.04
N GLU A 6 29.41 11.91 -0.84
CA GLU A 6 30.62 12.75 -0.89
C GLU A 6 30.87 13.33 -2.29
N ARG A 7 30.42 12.64 -3.35
CA ARG A 7 30.54 13.12 -4.74
C ARG A 7 29.73 14.40 -4.98
N LEU A 8 28.47 14.40 -4.54
CA LEU A 8 27.60 15.58 -4.65
C LEU A 8 28.11 16.74 -3.78
N ARG A 9 28.59 16.44 -2.56
CA ARG A 9 29.18 17.44 -1.68
C ARG A 9 30.41 18.07 -2.31
N PHE A 10 31.30 17.25 -2.87
CA PHE A 10 32.49 17.70 -3.56
C PHE A 10 32.16 18.58 -4.78
N ALA A 11 31.15 18.21 -5.58
CA ALA A 11 30.70 19.03 -6.70
C ALA A 11 30.24 20.43 -6.27
N ARG A 12 29.49 20.52 -5.16
CA ARG A 12 29.09 21.82 -4.58
C ARG A 12 30.29 22.63 -4.11
N GLU A 13 31.19 22.00 -3.37
CA GLU A 13 32.35 22.67 -2.78
C GLU A 13 33.39 23.09 -3.83
N SER A 14 33.35 22.49 -5.02
CA SER A 14 34.16 22.86 -6.18
C SER A 14 33.53 23.99 -7.01
N MET A 15 32.24 24.26 -6.83
CA MET A 15 31.54 25.32 -7.55
C MET A 15 31.79 26.67 -6.87
N PRO A 16 32.28 27.72 -7.57
CA PRO A 16 32.47 29.03 -6.98
C PRO A 16 31.13 29.71 -6.65
N SER A 17 31.05 30.36 -5.50
CA SER A 17 29.87 31.14 -5.12
C SER A 17 29.71 32.36 -6.03
N ARG A 18 28.45 32.66 -6.41
CA ARG A 18 28.12 33.86 -7.19
C ARG A 18 27.87 35.07 -6.29
N ARG A 19 27.55 34.83 -5.01
CA ARG A 19 27.26 35.86 -4.00
C ARG A 19 28.48 36.26 -3.18
N SER A 20 29.40 35.32 -2.96
CA SER A 20 30.57 35.50 -2.09
C SER A 20 31.85 35.12 -2.83
N PRO A 21 32.52 36.08 -3.50
CA PRO A 21 33.76 35.82 -4.22
C PRO A 21 34.83 35.21 -3.31
N GLY A 22 35.50 34.16 -3.78
CA GLY A 22 36.54 33.43 -3.04
C GLY A 22 36.02 32.31 -2.13
N THR A 23 34.70 32.10 -2.03
CA THR A 23 34.12 30.93 -1.36
C THR A 23 33.43 29.98 -2.35
N HIS A 24 33.09 28.79 -1.89
CA HIS A 24 32.31 27.83 -2.66
C HIS A 24 30.80 28.08 -2.53
N ALA A 25 30.02 27.55 -3.47
CA ALA A 25 28.59 27.73 -3.54
C ALA A 25 27.89 27.16 -2.30
N SER A 26 27.01 27.96 -1.72
CA SER A 26 26.12 27.52 -0.66
C SER A 26 25.05 26.57 -1.22
N ARG A 27 24.44 25.78 -0.33
CA ARG A 27 23.30 24.92 -0.71
C ARG A 27 22.12 25.74 -1.26
N GLU A 28 21.93 26.96 -0.74
CA GLU A 28 20.89 27.89 -1.17
C GLU A 28 21.12 28.35 -2.62
N GLU A 29 22.34 28.76 -2.93
CA GLU A 29 22.70 29.17 -4.29
C GLU A 29 22.49 28.05 -5.32
N VAL A 30 22.87 26.82 -4.98
CA VAL A 30 22.64 25.67 -5.86
C VAL A 30 21.15 25.38 -6.01
N ALA A 31 20.38 25.43 -4.91
CA ALA A 31 18.94 25.20 -4.96
C ALA A 31 18.23 26.20 -5.90
N GLU A 32 18.58 27.48 -5.81
CA GLU A 32 18.05 28.52 -6.71
C GLU A 32 18.39 28.23 -8.18
N LEU A 33 19.62 27.79 -8.47
CA LEU A 33 20.03 27.44 -9.83
C LEU A 33 19.27 26.22 -10.37
N VAL A 34 19.04 25.21 -9.53
CA VAL A 34 18.24 24.03 -9.88
C VAL A 34 16.79 24.43 -10.17
N VAL A 35 16.17 25.22 -9.29
CA VAL A 35 14.79 25.71 -9.49
C VAL A 35 14.68 26.53 -10.78
N ALA A 36 15.62 27.46 -11.00
CA ALA A 36 15.66 28.28 -12.22
C ALA A 36 15.85 27.45 -13.50
N TRP A 37 16.68 26.40 -13.45
CA TRP A 37 16.87 25.50 -14.58
C TRP A 37 15.60 24.71 -14.90
N ILE A 38 14.93 24.17 -13.87
CA ILE A 38 13.68 23.41 -14.02
C ILE A 38 12.57 24.29 -14.60
N ALA A 39 12.40 25.50 -14.08
CA ALA A 39 11.42 26.46 -14.58
C ALA A 39 11.68 26.79 -16.07
N ARG A 40 12.95 27.04 -16.44
CA ARG A 40 13.33 27.39 -17.81
C ARG A 40 13.11 26.26 -18.83
N HIS A 41 13.43 25.02 -18.48
CA HIS A 41 13.43 23.90 -19.44
C HIS A 41 12.14 23.08 -19.43
N HIS A 42 11.41 23.07 -18.31
CA HIS A 42 10.24 22.22 -18.14
C HIS A 42 8.97 23.00 -17.80
N GLY A 43 9.04 24.33 -17.61
CA GLY A 43 7.88 25.17 -17.32
C GLY A 43 7.16 24.79 -16.02
N LYS A 44 7.90 24.23 -15.06
CA LYS A 44 7.38 23.74 -13.79
C LYS A 44 8.03 24.47 -12.62
N ASP A 45 7.24 24.79 -11.62
CA ASP A 45 7.74 25.19 -10.31
C ASP A 45 8.27 23.95 -9.56
N SER A 46 9.40 24.11 -8.89
CA SER A 46 10.08 23.03 -8.17
C SER A 46 10.22 23.42 -6.71
N ALA A 47 9.73 22.59 -5.79
CA ALA A 47 9.91 22.76 -4.35
C ALA A 47 11.32 22.33 -3.86
N PHE A 48 12.32 22.39 -4.73
CA PHE A 48 13.69 22.01 -4.40
C PHE A 48 14.38 23.15 -3.62
N ASP A 49 14.95 22.84 -2.46
CA ASP A 49 15.55 23.82 -1.56
C ASP A 49 16.91 23.34 -1.00
N ALA A 50 17.58 24.21 -0.24
CA ALA A 50 18.85 23.89 0.40
C ALA A 50 18.77 22.69 1.35
N ASN A 51 17.62 22.47 1.99
CA ASN A 51 17.41 21.34 2.89
C ASN A 51 17.35 20.01 2.12
N HIS A 52 16.66 19.98 0.97
CA HIS A 52 16.60 18.84 0.08
C HIS A 52 18.02 18.51 -0.41
N LEU A 53 18.78 19.50 -0.87
CA LEU A 53 20.18 19.30 -1.24
C LEU A 53 21.02 18.74 -0.07
N GLY A 54 20.81 19.26 1.14
CA GLY A 54 21.45 18.72 2.34
C GLY A 54 21.07 17.26 2.64
N LYS A 55 19.81 16.85 2.42
CA LYS A 55 19.37 15.45 2.55
C LYS A 55 20.04 14.54 1.51
N LEU A 56 20.30 15.05 0.30
CA LEU A 56 21.03 14.34 -0.75
C LEU A 56 22.51 14.14 -0.37
N GLU A 57 23.19 15.19 0.07
CA GLU A 57 24.60 15.12 0.49
C GLU A 57 24.83 14.21 1.72
N ARG A 58 23.84 14.11 2.62
CA ARG A 58 23.88 13.20 3.77
C ARG A 58 23.49 11.76 3.43
N GLY A 59 23.05 11.50 2.19
CA GLY A 59 22.57 10.17 1.77
C GLY A 59 21.21 9.77 2.37
N THR A 60 20.52 10.67 3.08
CA THR A 60 19.15 10.43 3.57
C THR A 60 18.18 10.25 2.41
N VAL A 61 18.39 11.02 1.34
CA VAL A 61 17.79 10.76 0.02
C VAL A 61 18.94 10.31 -0.88
N ARG A 62 18.92 9.04 -1.33
CA ARG A 62 20.01 8.52 -2.17
C ARG A 62 19.94 9.00 -3.61
N ARG A 63 18.73 9.11 -4.17
CA ARG A 63 18.53 9.45 -5.57
C ARG A 63 17.26 10.29 -5.73
N PRO A 64 17.37 11.55 -6.20
CA PRO A 64 16.21 12.41 -6.39
C PRO A 64 15.46 12.05 -7.68
N SER A 65 14.35 12.74 -7.96
CA SER A 65 13.56 12.55 -9.20
C SER A 65 14.40 12.80 -10.46
N SER A 66 14.00 12.24 -11.61
CA SER A 66 14.71 12.43 -12.88
C SER A 66 14.89 13.90 -13.26
N LEU A 67 13.88 14.72 -12.98
CA LEU A 67 13.89 16.15 -13.23
C LEU A 67 14.96 16.88 -12.39
N VAL A 68 15.02 16.59 -11.08
CA VAL A 68 16.01 17.18 -10.18
C VAL A 68 17.42 16.67 -10.51
N ARG A 69 17.58 15.40 -10.89
CA ARG A 69 18.88 14.87 -11.36
C ARG A 69 19.35 15.58 -12.62
N ALA A 70 18.48 15.73 -13.62
CA ALA A 70 18.81 16.44 -14.86
C ALA A 70 19.24 17.89 -14.58
N ALA A 71 18.52 18.58 -13.69
CA ALA A 71 18.86 19.93 -13.28
C ALA A 71 20.22 20.02 -12.57
N LEU A 72 20.48 19.13 -11.62
CA LEU A 72 21.77 19.08 -10.90
C LEU A 72 22.94 18.75 -11.85
N CYS A 73 22.73 17.81 -12.78
CA CYS A 73 23.71 17.49 -13.83
C CYS A 73 24.03 18.74 -14.68
N ALA A 74 23.00 19.51 -15.05
CA ALA A 74 23.19 20.74 -15.83
C ALA A 74 23.83 21.89 -15.03
N VAL A 75 23.51 22.03 -13.74
CA VAL A 75 24.08 23.08 -12.87
C VAL A 75 25.56 22.83 -12.60
N TYR A 76 25.95 21.57 -12.42
CA TYR A 76 27.34 21.19 -12.14
C TYR A 76 28.15 20.81 -13.39
N ASP A 77 27.52 20.79 -14.57
CA ASP A 77 28.12 20.28 -15.80
C ASP A 77 28.73 18.88 -15.61
N ALA A 78 27.93 17.97 -15.04
CA ALA A 78 28.36 16.66 -14.57
C ALA A 78 27.34 15.57 -14.96
N THR A 79 27.76 14.31 -14.98
CA THR A 79 26.84 13.18 -15.17
C THR A 79 26.17 12.75 -13.86
N GLU A 80 25.09 11.95 -13.94
CA GLU A 80 24.49 11.35 -12.74
C GLU A 80 25.50 10.52 -11.94
N ALA A 81 26.46 9.86 -12.62
CA ALA A 81 27.49 9.06 -11.98
C ALA A 81 28.52 9.93 -11.23
N ASP A 82 28.91 11.06 -11.82
CA ASP A 82 29.83 12.02 -11.21
C ASP A 82 29.23 12.65 -9.95
N LEU A 83 27.90 12.80 -9.90
CA LEU A 83 27.17 13.31 -8.74
C LEU A 83 26.74 12.22 -7.74
N GLY A 84 27.13 10.96 -7.96
CA GLY A 84 26.80 9.85 -7.07
C GLY A 84 25.32 9.43 -7.11
N PHE A 85 24.56 9.78 -8.15
CA PHE A 85 23.16 9.37 -8.35
C PHE A 85 23.04 8.03 -9.08
N ALA A 86 23.94 7.09 -8.79
CA ALA A 86 23.89 5.75 -9.35
C ALA A 86 22.52 5.12 -9.08
N PRO A 87 21.91 4.44 -10.05
CA PRO A 87 20.72 3.66 -9.79
C PRO A 87 20.97 2.66 -8.67
N THR A 88 19.93 2.38 -7.88
CA THR A 88 19.99 1.25 -6.96
C THR A 88 19.92 -0.04 -7.79
N GLU A 89 20.51 -1.13 -7.30
CA GLU A 89 20.43 -2.43 -7.98
C GLU A 89 18.98 -2.83 -8.31
N ALA A 90 18.04 -2.55 -7.39
CA ALA A 90 16.62 -2.78 -7.60
C ALA A 90 16.06 -1.96 -8.77
N ALA A 91 16.40 -0.67 -8.87
CA ALA A 91 15.94 0.20 -9.95
C ALA A 91 16.53 -0.20 -11.31
N ASP A 92 17.80 -0.63 -11.33
CA ASP A 92 18.44 -1.14 -12.54
C ASP A 92 17.82 -2.45 -13.01
N ARG A 93 17.56 -3.39 -12.10
CA ARG A 93 16.90 -4.66 -12.42
C ARG A 93 15.50 -4.45 -12.99
N VAL A 94 14.67 -3.61 -12.37
CA VAL A 94 13.34 -3.27 -12.90
C VAL A 94 13.45 -2.60 -14.27
N SER A 95 14.41 -1.70 -14.46
CA SER A 95 14.64 -1.04 -15.75
C SER A 95 15.12 -2.01 -16.83
N ALA A 96 15.94 -2.99 -16.48
CA ALA A 96 16.38 -4.06 -17.38
C ALA A 96 15.22 -4.99 -17.74
N ALA A 97 14.41 -5.41 -16.76
CA ALA A 97 13.22 -6.25 -16.96
C ALA A 97 12.18 -5.59 -17.88
N LEU A 98 12.07 -4.26 -17.86
CA LEU A 98 11.22 -3.51 -18.78
C LEU A 98 11.72 -3.51 -20.23
N ARG A 99 13.03 -3.60 -20.46
CA ARG A 99 13.67 -3.60 -21.79
C ARG A 99 13.92 -5.02 -22.33
N GLY A 100 13.80 -6.03 -21.48
CA GLY A 100 14.13 -7.42 -21.80
C GLY A 100 13.12 -8.41 -21.20
N ARG A 101 13.61 -9.60 -20.85
CA ARG A 101 12.79 -10.60 -20.15
C ARG A 101 12.66 -10.23 -18.68
N THR A 102 11.44 -10.28 -18.17
CA THR A 102 11.17 -10.08 -16.74
C THR A 102 11.64 -11.30 -15.94
N ASP A 103 12.35 -11.04 -14.85
CA ASP A 103 12.72 -12.04 -13.84
C ASP A 103 11.96 -11.82 -12.52
N VAL A 104 11.97 -12.84 -11.66
CA VAL A 104 11.26 -12.83 -10.38
C VAL A 104 11.83 -11.79 -9.41
N VAL A 105 13.14 -11.52 -9.48
CA VAL A 105 13.80 -10.60 -8.54
C VAL A 105 13.41 -9.15 -8.80
N ALA A 106 13.19 -8.78 -10.07
CA ALA A 106 12.60 -7.49 -10.43
C ALA A 106 11.16 -7.37 -9.90
N LEU A 107 10.39 -8.45 -9.87
CA LEU A 107 9.04 -8.45 -9.29
C LEU A 107 9.08 -8.28 -7.77
N ASP A 108 10.02 -8.91 -7.08
CA ASP A 108 10.21 -8.74 -5.63
C ASP A 108 10.52 -7.28 -5.25
N ALA A 109 11.35 -6.60 -6.06
CA ALA A 109 11.62 -5.18 -5.88
C ALA A 109 10.34 -4.33 -6.01
N VAL A 110 9.46 -4.65 -6.96
CA VAL A 110 8.18 -3.97 -7.12
C VAL A 110 7.23 -4.29 -5.97
N ALA A 111 7.17 -5.55 -5.52
CA ALA A 111 6.36 -5.97 -4.37
C ALA A 111 6.78 -5.25 -3.07
N SER A 112 8.08 -5.05 -2.84
CA SER A 112 8.59 -4.28 -1.69
C SER A 112 8.12 -2.82 -1.70
N VAL A 113 8.04 -2.20 -2.89
CA VAL A 113 7.48 -0.84 -3.04
C VAL A 113 5.98 -0.83 -2.72
N LEU A 114 5.24 -1.90 -3.06
CA LEU A 114 3.82 -2.01 -2.70
C LEU A 114 3.63 -2.10 -1.18
N GLY A 115 4.44 -2.89 -0.48
CA GLY A 115 4.46 -2.92 0.99
C GLY A 115 4.75 -1.54 1.60
N SER A 116 5.71 -0.80 1.02
CA SER A 116 6.00 0.57 1.45
C SER A 116 4.84 1.54 1.20
N LEU A 117 4.08 1.38 0.10
CA LEU A 117 2.90 2.19 -0.17
C LEU A 117 1.76 1.91 0.81
N ARG A 118 1.60 0.66 1.28
CA ARG A 118 0.64 0.34 2.36
C ARG A 118 0.98 1.05 3.66
N ARG A 119 2.26 1.05 4.03
CA ARG A 119 2.73 1.76 5.22
C ARG A 119 2.65 3.29 5.09
N LEU A 120 2.74 3.81 3.87
CA LEU A 120 2.49 5.23 3.60
C LEU A 120 1.00 5.54 3.71
N GLU A 121 0.14 4.65 3.22
CA GLU A 121 -1.30 4.80 3.33
C GLU A 121 -1.72 4.92 4.79
N ASP A 122 -1.24 4.04 5.68
CA ASP A 122 -1.50 4.06 7.14
C ASP A 122 -1.31 5.45 7.81
N VAL A 123 -0.55 6.35 7.17
CA VAL A 123 -0.22 7.70 7.69
C VAL A 123 -0.83 8.82 6.85
N ALA A 124 -0.93 8.65 5.53
CA ALA A 124 -1.35 9.70 4.59
C ALA A 124 -2.80 9.54 4.12
N GLY A 125 -3.40 8.37 4.35
CA GLY A 125 -4.72 7.99 3.87
C GLY A 125 -4.76 7.50 2.42
N ALA A 126 -5.84 6.78 2.10
CA ALA A 126 -6.02 6.10 0.81
C ALA A 126 -5.88 7.03 -0.42
N ALA A 127 -6.41 8.25 -0.37
CA ALA A 127 -6.42 9.17 -1.51
C ALA A 127 -5.01 9.50 -2.01
N GLU A 128 -4.03 9.64 -1.10
CA GLU A 128 -2.68 10.08 -1.41
C GLU A 128 -1.85 8.99 -2.11
N VAL A 129 -2.11 7.72 -1.82
CA VAL A 129 -1.32 6.60 -2.36
C VAL A 129 -1.87 6.07 -3.69
N VAL A 130 -3.18 6.22 -3.96
CA VAL A 130 -3.86 5.68 -5.15
C VAL A 130 -3.13 5.99 -6.47
N PRO A 131 -2.67 7.24 -6.75
CA PRO A 131 -1.95 7.53 -8.00
C PRO A 131 -0.66 6.73 -8.16
N SER A 132 0.06 6.46 -7.07
CA SER A 132 1.30 5.69 -7.10
C SER A 132 1.03 4.20 -7.27
N VAL A 133 0.03 3.65 -6.58
CA VAL A 133 -0.41 2.25 -6.74
C VAL A 133 -0.89 1.99 -8.18
N ARG A 134 -1.66 2.91 -8.79
CA ARG A 134 -2.08 2.81 -10.20
C ARG A 134 -0.90 2.78 -11.17
N ARG A 135 0.13 3.60 -10.94
CA ARG A 135 1.37 3.56 -11.76
C ARG A 135 2.11 2.24 -11.60
N GLN A 136 2.10 1.67 -10.41
CA GLN A 136 2.70 0.37 -10.13
C GLN A 136 1.94 -0.77 -10.83
N ALA A 137 0.59 -0.73 -10.85
CA ALA A 137 -0.22 -1.67 -11.62
C ALA A 137 0.15 -1.64 -13.12
N ALA A 138 0.25 -0.44 -13.71
CA ALA A 138 0.65 -0.29 -15.10
C ALA A 138 2.08 -0.77 -15.39
N LEU A 139 2.99 -0.64 -14.40
CA LEU A 139 4.34 -1.20 -14.48
C LEU A 139 4.30 -2.74 -14.49
N VAL A 140 3.61 -3.36 -13.53
CA VAL A 140 3.55 -4.82 -13.42
C VAL A 140 2.79 -5.44 -14.59
N ASP A 141 1.76 -4.78 -15.13
CA ASP A 141 1.08 -5.21 -16.36
C ASP A 141 2.05 -5.29 -17.56
N ARG A 142 2.97 -4.32 -17.71
CA ARG A 142 4.02 -4.40 -18.74
C ARG A 142 5.00 -5.55 -18.46
N LEU A 143 5.40 -5.73 -17.20
CA LEU A 143 6.32 -6.81 -16.82
C LEU A 143 5.68 -8.18 -17.09
N ALA A 144 4.40 -8.38 -16.76
CA ALA A 144 3.66 -9.61 -17.05
C ALA A 144 3.58 -9.91 -18.55
N ARG A 145 3.43 -8.87 -19.41
CA ARG A 145 3.46 -9.03 -20.87
C ARG A 145 4.85 -9.40 -21.43
N ASN A 146 5.92 -9.01 -20.73
CA ASN A 146 7.30 -9.32 -21.10
C ASN A 146 7.82 -10.63 -20.44
N ALA A 147 7.01 -11.26 -19.60
CA ALA A 147 7.37 -12.47 -18.85
C ALA A 147 6.87 -13.74 -19.55
N SER A 148 7.53 -14.87 -19.25
CA SER A 148 7.17 -16.20 -19.73
C SER A 148 7.37 -17.23 -18.61
N GLY A 149 6.61 -18.35 -18.66
CA GLY A 149 6.71 -19.41 -17.65
C GLY A 149 6.39 -18.89 -16.24
N ASP A 150 7.12 -19.37 -15.23
CA ASP A 150 6.87 -19.04 -13.82
C ASP A 150 6.94 -17.54 -13.53
N ALA A 151 7.84 -16.80 -14.20
CA ALA A 151 7.92 -15.35 -14.05
C ALA A 151 6.64 -14.64 -14.49
N ARG A 152 5.91 -15.19 -15.48
CA ARG A 152 4.60 -14.66 -15.89
C ARG A 152 3.57 -14.91 -14.80
N SER A 153 3.51 -16.12 -14.25
CA SER A 153 2.59 -16.44 -13.14
C SER A 153 2.85 -15.54 -11.93
N CYS A 154 4.11 -15.31 -11.55
CA CYS A 154 4.48 -14.38 -10.50
C CYS A 154 4.04 -12.93 -10.82
N ALA A 155 4.25 -12.46 -12.04
CA ALA A 155 3.88 -11.10 -12.44
C ALA A 155 2.36 -10.89 -12.46
N VAL A 156 1.60 -11.86 -12.96
CA VAL A 156 0.13 -11.85 -12.96
C VAL A 156 -0.41 -11.92 -11.54
N GLY A 157 0.18 -12.75 -10.67
CA GLY A 157 -0.15 -12.80 -9.25
C GLY A 157 0.10 -11.46 -8.54
N LEU A 158 1.26 -10.84 -8.76
CA LEU A 158 1.55 -9.50 -8.21
C LEU A 158 0.58 -8.44 -8.74
N LEU A 159 0.22 -8.49 -10.04
CA LEU A 159 -0.78 -7.58 -10.60
C LEU A 159 -2.15 -7.80 -9.93
N SER A 160 -2.56 -9.04 -9.70
CA SER A 160 -3.77 -9.34 -8.93
C SER A 160 -3.73 -8.70 -7.55
N GLU A 161 -2.60 -8.73 -6.84
CA GLU A 161 -2.45 -8.05 -5.54
C GLU A 161 -2.68 -6.54 -5.62
N ILE A 162 -2.07 -5.91 -6.63
CA ILE A 162 -2.14 -4.45 -6.77
C ILE A 162 -3.58 -4.05 -7.11
N GLU A 163 -4.25 -4.82 -7.97
CA GLU A 163 -5.67 -4.63 -8.29
C GLU A 163 -6.56 -4.86 -7.05
N GLN A 164 -6.28 -5.87 -6.20
CA GLN A 164 -6.97 -6.04 -4.92
C GLN A 164 -6.83 -4.80 -4.03
N TYR A 165 -5.61 -4.27 -3.93
CA TYR A 165 -5.34 -3.12 -3.09
C TYR A 165 -6.00 -1.84 -3.63
N LEU A 166 -5.97 -1.60 -4.95
CA LEU A 166 -6.74 -0.50 -5.57
C LEU A 166 -8.25 -0.64 -5.32
N GLY A 167 -8.75 -1.87 -5.40
CA GLY A 167 -10.13 -2.21 -5.09
C GLY A 167 -10.51 -1.88 -3.65
N TRP A 168 -9.62 -2.22 -2.71
CA TRP A 168 -9.73 -1.95 -1.28
C TRP A 168 -9.71 -0.45 -0.97
N LEU A 169 -8.71 0.27 -1.47
CA LEU A 169 -8.55 1.72 -1.27
C LEU A 169 -9.75 2.53 -1.77
N ALA A 170 -10.44 2.03 -2.81
CA ALA A 170 -11.62 2.69 -3.36
C ALA A 170 -12.87 2.58 -2.45
N ILE A 171 -12.94 1.61 -1.52
CA ILE A 171 -14.07 1.41 -0.60
C ILE A 171 -14.25 2.58 0.38
N PRO A 172 -13.25 2.94 1.21
CA PRO A 172 -13.39 4.05 2.16
C PRO A 172 -13.56 5.40 1.44
N LEU A 173 -13.08 5.52 0.20
CA LEU A 173 -13.29 6.70 -0.65
C LEU A 173 -14.69 6.77 -1.28
N GLY A 174 -15.56 5.77 -1.07
CA GLY A 174 -16.89 5.71 -1.67
C GLY A 174 -16.89 5.50 -3.19
N GLN A 175 -15.75 5.11 -3.77
CA GLN A 175 -15.56 4.92 -5.21
C GLN A 175 -16.00 3.50 -5.63
N TRP A 176 -17.29 3.18 -5.42
CA TRP A 176 -17.84 1.83 -5.56
C TRP A 176 -17.63 1.18 -6.94
N GLY A 177 -17.68 1.99 -8.00
CA GLY A 177 -17.45 1.54 -9.38
C GLY A 177 -16.00 1.18 -9.65
N GLU A 178 -15.06 2.00 -9.17
CA GLU A 178 -13.62 1.72 -9.25
C GLU A 178 -13.27 0.48 -8.43
N SER A 179 -13.82 0.39 -7.20
CA SER A 179 -13.63 -0.76 -6.33
C SER A 179 -14.07 -2.06 -7.04
N ARG A 180 -15.27 -2.07 -7.64
CA ARG A 180 -15.75 -3.21 -8.42
C ARG A 180 -14.81 -3.55 -9.58
N ARG A 181 -14.46 -2.56 -10.40
CA ARG A 181 -13.62 -2.78 -11.60
C ARG A 181 -12.28 -3.41 -11.24
N HIS A 182 -11.63 -2.92 -10.19
CA HIS A 182 -10.35 -3.43 -9.72
C HIS A 182 -10.48 -4.83 -9.11
N LEU A 183 -11.51 -5.08 -8.30
CA LEU A 183 -11.73 -6.41 -7.69
C LEU A 183 -12.13 -7.48 -8.71
N ASP A 184 -12.98 -7.15 -9.69
CA ASP A 184 -13.34 -8.07 -10.79
C ASP A 184 -12.08 -8.45 -11.60
N ARG A 185 -11.21 -7.46 -11.91
CA ARG A 185 -9.92 -7.70 -12.59
C ARG A 185 -8.97 -8.54 -11.74
N ALA A 186 -8.88 -8.25 -10.44
CA ALA A 186 -8.06 -9.03 -9.52
C ALA A 186 -8.47 -10.50 -9.47
N THR A 187 -9.77 -10.80 -9.44
CA THR A 187 -10.30 -12.17 -9.46
C THR A 187 -9.86 -12.93 -10.72
N VAL A 188 -9.99 -12.31 -11.90
CA VAL A 188 -9.55 -12.94 -13.17
C VAL A 188 -8.05 -13.21 -13.16
N LEU A 189 -7.24 -12.26 -12.72
CA LEU A 189 -5.78 -12.41 -12.65
C LEU A 189 -5.36 -13.49 -11.62
N ALA A 190 -6.06 -13.60 -10.49
CA ALA A 190 -5.79 -14.64 -9.51
C ALA A 190 -6.08 -16.05 -10.08
N ILE A 191 -7.13 -16.18 -10.89
CA ILE A 191 -7.44 -17.42 -11.60
C ILE A 191 -6.37 -17.72 -12.66
N GLU A 192 -5.94 -16.73 -13.45
CA GLU A 192 -4.86 -16.89 -14.43
C GLU A 192 -3.55 -17.36 -13.78
N ALA A 193 -3.25 -16.86 -12.58
CA ALA A 193 -2.05 -17.24 -11.82
C ALA A 193 -2.18 -18.55 -11.01
N ASP A 194 -3.36 -19.18 -10.98
CA ASP A 194 -3.71 -20.28 -10.06
C ASP A 194 -3.38 -19.97 -8.58
N ASP A 195 -3.57 -18.72 -8.16
CA ASP A 195 -3.28 -18.26 -6.81
C ASP A 195 -4.57 -18.20 -5.97
N SER A 196 -4.79 -19.29 -5.22
CA SER A 196 -5.95 -19.42 -4.35
C SER A 196 -6.01 -18.35 -3.24
N HIS A 197 -4.87 -17.90 -2.71
CA HIS A 197 -4.88 -16.89 -1.64
C HIS A 197 -5.36 -15.56 -2.19
N ARG A 198 -4.84 -15.14 -3.35
CA ARG A 198 -5.24 -13.91 -4.04
C ARG A 198 -6.70 -13.94 -4.48
N LEU A 199 -7.18 -15.08 -4.98
CA LEU A 199 -8.58 -15.25 -5.36
C LEU A 199 -9.50 -15.02 -4.16
N VAL A 200 -9.16 -15.65 -3.03
CA VAL A 200 -9.95 -15.53 -1.78
C VAL A 200 -9.94 -14.09 -1.27
N THR A 201 -8.79 -13.40 -1.30
CA THR A 201 -8.69 -11.99 -0.89
C THR A 201 -9.56 -11.09 -1.77
N ALA A 202 -9.50 -11.24 -3.10
CA ALA A 202 -10.31 -10.43 -4.02
C ALA A 202 -11.83 -10.62 -3.78
N LEU A 203 -12.27 -11.86 -3.57
CA LEU A 203 -13.67 -12.18 -3.26
C LEU A 203 -14.08 -11.61 -1.89
N SER A 204 -13.20 -11.71 -0.89
CA SER A 204 -13.46 -11.16 0.45
C SER A 204 -13.62 -9.65 0.43
N PHE A 205 -12.76 -8.92 -0.30
CA PHE A 205 -12.90 -7.47 -0.44
C PHE A 205 -14.14 -7.08 -1.25
N ALA A 206 -14.52 -7.89 -2.25
CA ALA A 206 -15.76 -7.67 -3.00
C ALA A 206 -17.01 -7.90 -2.13
N ALA A 207 -16.95 -8.85 -1.20
CA ALA A 207 -17.99 -9.06 -0.19
C ALA A 207 -18.07 -7.87 0.78
N ASP A 208 -16.94 -7.36 1.28
CA ASP A 208 -16.91 -6.17 2.15
C ASP A 208 -17.51 -4.95 1.44
N ARG A 209 -17.08 -4.65 0.21
CA ARG A 209 -17.67 -3.60 -0.63
C ARG A 209 -19.19 -3.73 -0.75
N SER A 210 -19.71 -4.96 -0.85
CA SER A 210 -21.14 -5.23 -0.97
C SER A 210 -21.86 -5.01 0.37
N LEU A 211 -21.28 -5.44 1.50
CA LEU A 211 -21.78 -5.14 2.85
C LEU A 211 -21.84 -3.65 3.13
N ARG A 212 -20.79 -2.91 2.76
CA ARG A 212 -20.68 -1.45 2.88
C ARG A 212 -21.76 -0.71 2.08
N ARG A 213 -22.35 -1.37 1.08
CA ARG A 213 -23.48 -0.87 0.28
C ARG A 213 -24.84 -1.48 0.69
N HIS A 214 -24.89 -2.19 1.81
CA HIS A 214 -26.07 -2.90 2.30
C HIS A 214 -26.62 -3.97 1.33
N ASP A 215 -25.80 -4.44 0.39
CA ASP A 215 -26.14 -5.56 -0.49
C ASP A 215 -25.71 -6.88 0.14
N VAL A 216 -26.48 -7.30 1.15
CA VAL A 216 -26.19 -8.50 1.95
C VAL A 216 -26.21 -9.76 1.08
N ARG A 217 -27.10 -9.84 0.09
CA ARG A 217 -27.23 -11.01 -0.79
C ARG A 217 -25.97 -11.23 -1.62
N THR A 218 -25.42 -10.18 -2.22
CA THR A 218 -24.18 -10.30 -2.99
C THR A 218 -22.99 -10.57 -2.06
N ALA A 219 -22.94 -9.92 -0.89
CA ALA A 219 -21.90 -10.17 0.10
C ALA A 219 -21.87 -11.64 0.56
N ASP A 220 -23.03 -12.21 0.83
CA ASP A 220 -23.21 -13.61 1.21
C ASP A 220 -22.66 -14.56 0.16
N ALA A 221 -23.09 -14.40 -1.10
CA ALA A 221 -22.64 -15.25 -2.20
C ALA A 221 -21.12 -15.18 -2.43
N LEU A 222 -20.52 -13.99 -2.31
CA LEU A 222 -19.07 -13.78 -2.46
C LEU A 222 -18.27 -14.35 -1.30
N ASN A 223 -18.74 -14.17 -0.05
CA ASN A 223 -18.11 -14.73 1.13
C ASN A 223 -18.15 -16.27 1.11
N GLU A 224 -19.28 -16.88 0.72
CA GLU A 224 -19.37 -18.32 0.53
C GLU A 224 -18.44 -18.83 -0.58
N ALA A 225 -18.35 -18.11 -1.70
CA ALA A 225 -17.43 -18.46 -2.78
C ALA A 225 -15.96 -18.41 -2.32
N ALA A 226 -15.59 -17.41 -1.51
CA ALA A 226 -14.26 -17.32 -0.91
C ALA A 226 -13.98 -18.51 0.02
N ALA A 227 -14.96 -18.88 0.87
CA ALA A 227 -14.83 -19.97 1.83
C ALA A 227 -14.65 -21.37 1.20
N ARG A 228 -15.03 -21.59 -0.06
CA ARG A 228 -14.83 -22.86 -0.79
C ARG A 228 -13.36 -23.19 -1.05
N ASN A 229 -12.45 -22.23 -0.90
CA ASN A 229 -11.02 -22.40 -1.13
C ASN A 229 -10.26 -22.53 0.22
N PRO A 230 -10.01 -23.75 0.72
CA PRO A 230 -9.39 -23.95 2.03
C PRO A 230 -7.88 -23.63 2.05
N ARG A 231 -7.27 -23.47 0.86
CA ARG A 231 -5.83 -23.23 0.67
C ARG A 231 -5.37 -21.81 1.05
N SER A 232 -6.27 -20.96 1.55
CA SER A 232 -5.93 -19.61 2.01
C SER A 232 -5.27 -19.60 3.40
N HIS A 233 -4.41 -18.59 3.62
CA HIS A 233 -3.74 -18.37 4.90
C HIS A 233 -4.72 -18.34 6.08
N PRO A 234 -4.40 -18.94 7.25
CA PRO A 234 -5.28 -18.95 8.42
C PRO A 234 -5.84 -17.59 8.80
N ALA A 235 -5.03 -16.53 8.76
CA ALA A 235 -5.46 -15.17 9.05
C ALA A 235 -6.61 -14.67 8.13
N LEU A 236 -6.52 -14.96 6.83
CA LEU A 236 -7.58 -14.59 5.88
C LEU A 236 -8.85 -15.41 6.14
N ARG A 237 -8.72 -16.68 6.53
CA ARG A 237 -9.90 -17.49 6.91
C ARG A 237 -10.56 -16.99 8.19
N THR A 238 -9.79 -16.50 9.16
CA THR A 238 -10.32 -15.85 10.37
C THR A 238 -11.09 -14.60 10.00
N TYR A 239 -10.55 -13.77 9.09
CA TYR A 239 -11.27 -12.60 8.58
C TYR A 239 -12.58 -12.99 7.89
N LEU A 240 -12.56 -14.00 7.01
CA LEU A 240 -13.77 -14.52 6.37
C LEU A 240 -14.82 -15.01 7.37
N ALA A 241 -14.42 -15.59 8.50
CA ALA A 241 -15.34 -16.05 9.54
C ALA A 241 -16.05 -14.88 10.25
N TYR A 242 -15.33 -13.79 10.56
CA TYR A 242 -15.96 -12.57 11.06
C TYR A 242 -16.87 -11.94 10.00
N GLN A 243 -16.41 -11.86 8.76
CA GLN A 243 -17.23 -11.34 7.65
C GLN A 243 -18.50 -12.18 7.45
N ARG A 244 -18.42 -13.52 7.58
CA ARG A 244 -19.59 -14.41 7.53
C ARG A 244 -20.57 -14.08 8.66
N ALA A 245 -20.08 -13.88 9.88
CA ALA A 245 -20.91 -13.52 11.01
C ALA A 245 -21.60 -12.16 10.80
N ASP A 246 -20.91 -11.16 10.22
CA ASP A 246 -21.50 -9.86 9.88
C ASP A 246 -22.58 -9.96 8.79
N VAL A 247 -22.30 -10.71 7.71
CA VAL A 247 -23.28 -11.01 6.64
C VAL A 247 -24.56 -11.61 7.25
N LEU A 248 -24.43 -12.63 8.09
CA LEU A 248 -25.56 -13.31 8.71
C LEU A 248 -26.34 -12.38 9.66
N ALA A 249 -25.62 -11.59 10.47
CA ALA A 249 -26.23 -10.66 11.41
C ALA A 249 -27.07 -9.61 10.66
N ARG A 250 -26.49 -9.00 9.61
CA ARG A 250 -27.18 -8.02 8.74
C ARG A 250 -28.27 -8.65 7.88
N GLY A 251 -28.16 -9.93 7.57
CA GLY A 251 -29.19 -10.73 6.89
C GLY A 251 -30.35 -11.16 7.78
N GLY A 252 -30.24 -10.95 9.10
CA GLY A 252 -31.29 -11.26 10.08
C GLY A 252 -31.18 -12.64 10.74
N ASP A 253 -30.22 -13.49 10.33
CA ASP A 253 -30.00 -14.79 10.97
C ASP A 253 -29.09 -14.65 12.21
N ARG A 254 -29.68 -14.12 13.28
CA ARG A 254 -28.95 -13.77 14.51
C ARG A 254 -28.35 -14.99 15.21
N THR A 255 -29.07 -16.12 15.19
CA THR A 255 -28.61 -17.35 15.85
C THR A 255 -27.38 -17.91 15.14
N GLU A 256 -27.42 -18.00 13.81
CA GLU A 256 -26.28 -18.48 13.05
C GLU A 256 -25.12 -17.49 13.08
N ALA A 257 -25.39 -16.19 13.04
CA ALA A 257 -24.38 -15.15 13.21
C ALA A 257 -23.64 -15.26 14.55
N ALA A 258 -24.35 -15.42 15.67
CA ALA A 258 -23.73 -15.60 16.98
C ALA A 258 -22.88 -16.87 17.05
N ARG A 259 -23.33 -17.96 16.42
CA ARG A 259 -22.56 -19.21 16.32
C ARG A 259 -21.28 -19.01 15.50
N GLN A 260 -21.36 -18.32 14.38
CA GLN A 260 -20.20 -18.03 13.53
C GLN A 260 -19.23 -17.06 14.20
N LEU A 261 -19.72 -16.08 14.96
CA LEU A 261 -18.87 -15.20 15.76
C LEU A 261 -18.04 -15.99 16.78
N GLY A 262 -18.67 -16.92 17.51
CA GLY A 262 -17.93 -17.80 18.44
C GLY A 262 -16.89 -18.70 17.75
N ARG A 263 -17.15 -19.11 16.50
CA ARG A 263 -16.14 -19.84 15.68
C ARG A 263 -14.99 -18.93 15.26
N ALA A 264 -15.29 -17.68 14.87
CA ALA A 264 -14.28 -16.70 14.50
C ALA A 264 -13.35 -16.40 15.68
N ASP A 265 -13.90 -16.21 16.89
CA ASP A 265 -13.13 -15.99 18.12
C ASP A 265 -12.17 -17.18 18.39
N GLN A 266 -12.62 -18.43 18.23
CA GLN A 266 -11.76 -19.62 18.37
C GLN A 266 -10.64 -19.71 17.31
N LEU A 267 -10.84 -19.12 16.12
CA LEU A 267 -9.81 -19.09 15.08
C LEU A 267 -8.72 -18.08 15.39
N VAL A 268 -9.06 -16.96 16.05
CA VAL A 268 -8.09 -15.94 16.50
C VAL A 268 -7.07 -16.56 17.47
N ASP A 269 -7.54 -17.38 18.42
CA ASP A 269 -6.68 -18.06 19.41
C ASP A 269 -5.64 -19.02 18.78
N ARG A 270 -5.84 -19.40 17.51
CA ARG A 270 -5.00 -20.35 16.77
C ARG A 270 -4.23 -19.71 15.63
N LEU A 271 -4.22 -18.38 15.55
CA LEU A 271 -3.49 -17.69 14.49
C LEU A 271 -1.98 -17.93 14.61
N PRO A 272 -1.29 -18.19 13.49
CA PRO A 272 0.16 -18.18 13.47
C PRO A 272 0.68 -16.76 13.75
N GLY A 273 1.91 -16.67 14.27
CA GLY A 273 2.55 -15.37 14.52
C GLY A 273 2.96 -14.63 13.24
N GLU A 274 3.22 -15.35 12.14
CA GLU A 274 3.58 -14.78 10.84
C GLU A 274 2.36 -14.69 9.92
N VAL A 275 2.25 -13.57 9.21
CA VAL A 275 1.22 -13.32 8.19
C VAL A 275 1.88 -12.86 6.88
N PRO A 276 1.25 -13.09 5.72
CA PRO A 276 1.74 -12.54 4.46
C PRO A 276 1.81 -11.01 4.52
N GLU A 277 2.74 -10.40 3.78
CA GLU A 277 2.89 -8.94 3.67
C GLU A 277 1.59 -8.24 3.22
N SER A 278 0.81 -8.90 2.35
CA SER A 278 -0.50 -8.43 1.90
C SER A 278 -1.59 -8.46 2.99
N GLY A 279 -1.29 -8.99 4.18
CA GLY A 279 -2.20 -9.10 5.32
C GLY A 279 -1.53 -8.72 6.64
N TYR A 280 -0.52 -7.83 6.62
CA TYR A 280 0.21 -7.38 7.81
C TYR A 280 -0.70 -6.80 8.91
N TRP A 281 -1.90 -6.34 8.54
CA TRP A 281 -2.90 -5.82 9.46
C TRP A 281 -3.74 -6.89 10.18
N TYR A 282 -3.60 -8.18 9.84
CA TYR A 282 -4.32 -9.27 10.52
C TYR A 282 -3.75 -9.57 11.90
N THR A 283 -3.88 -8.60 12.80
CA THR A 283 -3.49 -8.69 14.20
C THR A 283 -4.67 -9.09 15.08
N PRO A 284 -4.44 -9.56 16.31
CA PRO A 284 -5.51 -9.78 17.28
C PRO A 284 -6.37 -8.52 17.49
N SER A 285 -5.77 -7.32 17.56
CA SER A 285 -6.51 -6.07 17.73
C SER A 285 -7.41 -5.73 16.54
N PHE A 286 -6.98 -6.04 15.31
CA PHE A 286 -7.83 -5.93 14.13
C PHE A 286 -9.07 -6.82 14.24
N PHE A 287 -8.90 -8.09 14.61
CA PHE A 287 -10.01 -9.04 14.76
C PHE A 287 -10.96 -8.68 15.91
N THR A 288 -10.47 -8.15 17.03
CA THR A 288 -11.33 -7.57 18.08
C THR A 288 -12.17 -6.42 17.53
N GLY A 289 -11.62 -5.64 16.60
CA GLY A 289 -12.35 -4.63 15.86
C GLY A 289 -13.46 -5.19 14.97
N GLU A 290 -13.18 -6.27 14.22
CA GLU A 290 -14.19 -6.97 13.41
C GLU A 290 -15.32 -7.53 14.28
N ARG A 291 -14.97 -8.12 15.44
CA ARG A 291 -15.93 -8.56 16.46
C ARG A 291 -16.88 -7.44 16.89
N ALA A 292 -16.38 -6.22 17.05
CA ALA A 292 -17.22 -5.07 17.43
C ALA A 292 -18.32 -4.77 16.40
N PHE A 293 -18.01 -4.85 15.10
CA PHE A 293 -19.00 -4.64 14.03
C PHE A 293 -20.06 -5.73 14.03
N VAL A 294 -19.68 -7.00 14.21
CA VAL A 294 -20.64 -8.11 14.27
C VAL A 294 -21.56 -7.97 15.48
N LEU A 295 -21.02 -7.64 16.66
CA LEU A 295 -21.84 -7.43 17.87
C LEU A 295 -22.81 -6.28 17.71
N HIS A 296 -22.39 -5.20 17.04
CA HIS A 296 -23.27 -4.09 16.73
C HIS A 296 -24.41 -4.53 15.81
N ALA A 297 -24.12 -5.32 14.77
CA ALA A 297 -25.14 -5.88 13.87
C ALA A 297 -26.08 -6.88 14.58
N LEU A 298 -25.63 -7.49 15.68
CA LEU A 298 -26.41 -8.33 16.59
C LEU A 298 -27.13 -7.55 17.70
N ASP A 299 -27.19 -6.22 17.61
CA ASP A 299 -27.72 -5.28 18.62
C ASP A 299 -27.12 -5.43 20.04
N ASP A 300 -25.98 -6.10 20.19
CA ASP A 300 -25.22 -6.10 21.44
C ASP A 300 -24.37 -4.83 21.52
N ARG A 301 -25.03 -3.71 21.83
CA ARG A 301 -24.38 -2.39 21.91
C ARG A 301 -23.27 -2.34 22.96
N GLN A 302 -23.48 -2.99 24.11
CA GLN A 302 -22.50 -2.98 25.19
C GLN A 302 -21.26 -3.79 24.81
N GLY A 303 -21.45 -4.98 24.22
CA GLY A 303 -20.38 -5.81 23.71
C GLY A 303 -19.61 -5.12 22.57
N ALA A 304 -20.33 -4.49 21.63
CA ALA A 304 -19.74 -3.73 20.54
C ALA A 304 -18.86 -2.58 21.04
N ARG A 305 -19.35 -1.77 21.98
CA ARG A 305 -18.59 -0.68 22.60
C ARG A 305 -17.30 -1.17 23.25
N ARG A 306 -17.39 -2.23 24.06
CA ARG A 306 -16.22 -2.80 24.77
C ARG A 306 -15.19 -3.32 23.78
N ALA A 307 -15.62 -4.13 22.82
CA ALA A 307 -14.73 -4.68 21.79
C ALA A 307 -14.06 -3.56 20.96
N ALA A 308 -14.81 -2.53 20.59
CA ALA A 308 -14.25 -1.39 19.86
C ALA A 308 -13.21 -0.62 20.69
N ALA A 309 -13.48 -0.37 21.98
CA ALA A 309 -12.53 0.27 22.89
C ALA A 309 -11.25 -0.55 23.09
N ASP A 310 -11.39 -1.86 23.28
CA ASP A 310 -10.25 -2.79 23.43
C ASP A 310 -9.40 -2.83 22.16
N ALA A 311 -10.04 -2.87 20.98
CA ALA A 311 -9.36 -2.83 19.70
C ALA A 311 -8.55 -1.53 19.50
N LEU A 312 -9.13 -0.38 19.85
CA LEU A 312 -8.47 0.93 19.78
C LEU A 312 -7.29 1.03 20.76
N ALA A 313 -7.45 0.53 21.99
CA ALA A 313 -6.39 0.54 22.99
C ALA A 313 -5.18 -0.31 22.57
N ALA A 314 -5.42 -1.43 21.88
CA ALA A 314 -4.39 -2.34 21.36
C ALA A 314 -3.90 -1.99 19.94
N MET A 315 -4.40 -0.90 19.35
CA MET A 315 -4.02 -0.50 17.98
C MET A 315 -2.61 0.11 17.95
N PRO A 316 -1.73 -0.34 17.03
CA PRO A 316 -0.46 0.32 16.75
C PRO A 316 -0.61 1.82 16.53
N ALA A 317 0.28 2.61 17.12
CA ALA A 317 0.24 4.07 17.01
C ALA A 317 0.33 4.59 15.56
N THR A 318 0.94 3.80 14.67
CA THR A 318 1.08 4.11 13.25
C THR A 318 -0.22 3.98 12.45
N TRP A 319 -1.27 3.40 13.02
CA TRP A 319 -2.58 3.20 12.35
C TRP A 319 -3.63 4.23 12.80
N ARG A 320 -3.20 5.27 13.53
CA ARG A 320 -4.09 6.32 14.03
C ARG A 320 -4.34 7.38 12.97
N GLY A 321 -5.60 7.79 12.80
CA GLY A 321 -6.08 8.73 11.79
C GLY A 321 -6.84 8.08 10.64
N GLU A 322 -6.89 6.75 10.64
CA GLU A 322 -7.44 5.97 9.55
C GLU A 322 -8.97 5.78 9.58
N GLU A 323 -9.55 5.46 8.43
CA GLU A 323 -11.00 5.22 8.30
C GLU A 323 -11.50 4.08 9.21
N TRP A 324 -10.72 3.00 9.33
CA TRP A 324 -11.02 1.86 10.19
C TRP A 324 -10.83 2.16 11.67
N GLU A 325 -10.00 3.13 12.05
CA GLU A 325 -9.97 3.65 13.43
C GLU A 325 -11.25 4.45 13.71
N GLN A 326 -11.60 5.37 12.81
CA GLN A 326 -12.77 6.23 12.95
C GLN A 326 -14.07 5.43 13.13
N ARG A 327 -14.30 4.40 12.31
CA ARG A 327 -15.47 3.52 12.43
C ARG A 327 -15.52 2.77 13.77
N ARG A 328 -14.37 2.46 14.37
CA ARG A 328 -14.32 1.83 15.71
C ARG A 328 -14.55 2.85 16.81
N ARG A 329 -14.08 4.09 16.67
CA ARG A 329 -14.43 5.17 17.62
C ARG A 329 -15.93 5.40 17.69
N GLU A 330 -16.59 5.44 16.53
CA GLU A 330 -18.06 5.56 16.45
C GLU A 330 -18.78 4.46 17.24
N LEU A 331 -18.28 3.21 17.15
CA LEU A 331 -18.82 2.10 17.96
C LEU A 331 -18.51 2.23 19.45
N ALA A 332 -17.31 2.69 19.82
CA ALA A 332 -16.92 2.88 21.22
C ALA A 332 -17.72 3.99 21.91
N GLU A 333 -18.21 4.97 21.14
CA GLU A 333 -18.96 6.13 21.61
C GLU A 333 -20.49 5.93 21.62
N LEU A 334 -21.01 4.79 21.16
CA LEU A 334 -22.47 4.51 21.15
C LEU A 334 -23.10 4.81 22.51
N ALA A 335 -24.24 5.51 22.55
CA ALA A 335 -24.97 5.71 23.79
C ALA A 335 -25.40 4.37 24.40
N ALA A 336 -25.34 4.29 25.74
CA ALA A 336 -25.70 3.10 26.52
C ALA A 336 -27.18 2.72 26.36
#